data_AF-A0A832UHB5-F1
#
_entry.id   AF-A0A832UHB5-F1
#
_cell.length_a   1.000
_cell.length_b   1.000
_cell.length_c   1.000
_cell.angle_alpha   90.00
_cell.angle_beta   90.00
_cell.angle_gamma   90.00
#
_symmetry.space_group_name_H-M   'P 1'
#
loop_
_entity.id
_entity.type
_entity.pdbx_description
1 polymer ?
#
loop_
_entity_poly.entity_id
_entity_poly.type
_entity_poly.pdbx_seq_one_letter_code
_entity_poly.pdbx_strand_id
1 'polypeptide(L)'
;MSDSYFNRKLEPIKVKEKSVSQLLAEMGRTAYQGRKLGEAVDVWENMIREKDLTIAMGFAGSMSTAGQWTIINWLIENRFIDVLISTGANVSEDIVDAMGFGYWQGSHM
;
A
#
# COMPACT_ATOMS: atom_id res chain seq x y z
N MET A 1 17.47 35.33 -3.79
CA MET A 1 17.63 33.86 -3.68
C MET A 1 16.64 33.26 -4.65
N SER A 2 17.09 32.54 -5.69
CA SER A 2 16.16 31.97 -6.67
C SER A 2 15.27 30.92 -6.01
N ASP A 3 13.96 31.05 -6.18
CA ASP A 3 12.87 30.23 -5.63
C ASP A 3 12.86 28.76 -6.11
N SER A 4 14.02 28.10 -6.20
CA SER A 4 14.15 26.75 -6.77
C SER A 4 13.63 25.62 -5.87
N TYR A 5 13.43 25.88 -4.58
CA TYR A 5 12.98 24.86 -3.61
C TYR A 5 11.45 24.74 -3.51
N PHE A 6 10.71 25.83 -3.73
CA PHE A 6 9.26 25.87 -3.59
C PHE A 6 8.56 25.66 -4.93
N ASN A 7 8.43 24.39 -5.35
CA ASN A 7 7.85 24.03 -6.65
C ASN A 7 6.34 23.69 -6.59
N ARG A 8 5.75 23.49 -5.41
CA ARG A 8 4.34 23.14 -5.26
C ARG A 8 3.75 23.74 -3.98
N LYS A 9 2.60 24.41 -4.12
CA LYS A 9 1.84 24.94 -2.97
C LYS A 9 1.03 23.82 -2.31
N LEU A 10 0.96 23.83 -0.98
CA LEU A 10 0.13 22.90 -0.22
C LEU A 10 -1.35 23.23 -0.42
N GLU A 11 -2.17 22.19 -0.57
CA GLU A 11 -3.63 22.32 -0.74
C GLU A 11 -4.35 21.56 0.38
N PRO A 12 -5.28 22.21 1.12
CA PRO A 12 -6.12 21.51 2.09
C PRO A 12 -7.18 20.65 1.40
N ILE A 13 -7.49 19.50 2.00
CA ILE A 13 -8.55 18.61 1.53
C ILE A 13 -9.91 19.26 1.81
N LYS A 14 -10.74 19.40 0.77
CA LYS A 14 -12.14 19.87 0.93
C LYS A 14 -13.05 18.68 1.22
N VAL A 15 -13.82 18.74 2.31
CA VAL A 15 -14.75 17.67 2.70
C VAL A 15 -15.99 17.72 1.81
N LYS A 16 -16.11 16.73 0.92
CA LYS A 16 -17.22 16.52 -0.01
C LYS A 16 -17.20 15.07 -0.49
N GLU A 17 -18.28 14.62 -1.12
CA GLU A 17 -18.31 13.33 -1.80
C GLU A 17 -17.21 13.23 -2.86
N LYS A 18 -16.47 12.11 -2.83
CA LYS A 18 -15.37 11.80 -3.74
C LYS A 18 -15.05 10.30 -3.70
N SER A 19 -14.42 9.80 -4.76
CA SER A 19 -13.88 8.44 -4.78
C SER A 19 -12.61 8.33 -3.93
N VAL A 20 -12.23 7.08 -3.59
CA VAL A 20 -10.96 6.79 -2.89
C VAL A 20 -9.75 7.32 -3.67
N SER A 21 -9.74 7.16 -5.00
CA SER A 21 -8.66 7.68 -5.87
C SER A 21 -8.53 9.20 -5.79
N GLN A 22 -9.66 9.92 -5.79
CA GLN A 22 -9.67 11.38 -5.66
C GLN A 22 -9.17 11.82 -4.29
N LEU A 23 -9.57 11.12 -3.22
CA LEU A 23 -9.06 11.40 -1.88
C LEU A 23 -7.54 11.21 -1.80
N LEU A 24 -7.01 10.10 -2.31
CA LEU A 24 -5.57 9.82 -2.35
C LEU A 24 -4.79 10.88 -3.14
N ALA A 25 -5.30 11.27 -4.31
CA ALA A 25 -4.69 12.32 -5.13
C ALA A 25 -4.68 13.69 -4.41
N GLU A 26 -5.71 14.01 -3.64
CA GLU A 26 -5.74 15.21 -2.80
C GLU A 26 -4.78 15.08 -1.59
N MET A 27 -4.70 13.91 -0.95
CA MET A 27 -3.75 13.64 0.14
C MET A 27 -2.29 13.86 -0.30
N GLY A 28 -1.94 13.50 -1.54
CA GLY A 28 -0.64 13.81 -2.15
C GLY A 28 -0.27 15.30 -2.19
N ARG A 29 -1.26 16.21 -2.09
CA ARG A 29 -1.05 17.67 -2.06
C ARG A 29 -0.92 18.25 -0.65
N THR A 30 -1.03 17.40 0.36
CA THR A 30 -0.91 17.78 1.79
C THR A 30 0.53 17.58 2.29
N ALA A 31 0.71 17.36 3.59
CA ALA A 31 2.00 17.09 4.23
C ALA A 31 1.97 15.74 4.98
N TYR A 32 3.14 15.31 5.49
CA TYR A 32 3.30 14.11 6.33
C TYR A 32 2.80 12.82 5.66
N GLN A 33 2.12 11.95 6.41
CA GLN A 33 1.74 10.61 5.95
C GLN A 33 0.69 10.63 4.84
N GLY A 34 -0.20 11.63 4.82
CA GLY A 34 -1.15 11.78 3.73
C GLY A 34 -0.44 12.02 2.39
N ARG A 35 0.55 12.91 2.39
CA ARG A 35 1.42 13.13 1.23
C ARG A 35 2.16 11.86 0.82
N LYS A 36 2.74 11.15 1.79
CA LYS A 36 3.50 9.92 1.52
C LYS A 36 2.65 8.82 0.90
N LEU A 37 1.40 8.69 1.33
CA LEU A 37 0.47 7.74 0.74
C LEU A 37 0.13 8.09 -0.73
N GLY A 38 -0.13 9.37 -1.01
CA GLY A 38 -0.34 9.84 -2.39
C GLY A 38 0.89 9.61 -3.28
N GLU A 39 2.09 9.97 -2.79
CA GLU A 39 3.34 9.74 -3.51
C GLU A 39 3.59 8.24 -3.79
N ALA A 40 3.27 7.36 -2.82
CA ALA A 40 3.42 5.92 -2.99
C ALA A 40 2.47 5.36 -4.08
N VAL A 41 1.22 5.82 -4.12
CA VAL A 41 0.25 5.44 -5.16
C VAL A 41 0.69 5.93 -6.53
N ASP A 42 1.17 7.18 -6.64
CA ASP A 42 1.67 7.73 -7.90
C ASP A 42 2.86 6.91 -8.44
N VAL A 43 3.82 6.56 -7.58
CA VAL A 43 4.97 5.70 -7.97
C VAL A 43 4.49 4.32 -8.40
N TRP A 44 3.60 3.70 -7.64
CA TRP A 44 3.08 2.36 -7.93
C TRP A 44 2.27 2.33 -9.24
N GLU A 45 1.41 3.32 -9.50
CA GLU A 45 0.69 3.45 -10.77
C GLU A 45 1.66 3.59 -11.96
N ASN A 46 2.72 4.38 -11.82
CA ASN A 46 3.74 4.51 -12.86
C ASN A 46 4.44 3.17 -13.12
N MET A 47 4.76 2.42 -12.06
CA MET A 47 5.37 1.09 -12.20
C MET A 47 4.45 0.12 -12.95
N ILE A 48 3.15 0.09 -12.65
CA ILE A 48 2.18 -0.78 -13.33
C ILE A 48 2.06 -0.44 -14.83
N ARG A 49 2.13 0.86 -15.18
CA ARG A 49 1.95 1.34 -16.55
C ARG A 49 3.18 1.14 -17.43
N GLU A 50 4.35 0.99 -16.81
CA GLU A 50 5.61 0.83 -17.53
C GLU A 50 5.68 -0.55 -18.21
N LYS A 51 6.14 -0.56 -19.46
CA LYS A 51 6.33 -1.82 -20.19
C LYS A 51 7.67 -2.42 -19.80
N ASP A 52 7.71 -3.75 -19.74
CA ASP A 52 8.94 -4.51 -19.47
C ASP A 52 9.60 -4.15 -18.11
N LEU A 53 8.80 -3.73 -17.12
CA LEU A 53 9.23 -3.53 -15.74
C LEU A 53 8.86 -4.74 -14.87
N THR A 54 9.80 -5.20 -14.03
CA THR A 54 9.51 -6.21 -13.00
C THR A 54 9.22 -5.56 -11.65
N ILE A 55 8.08 -5.88 -11.05
CA ILE A 55 7.68 -5.38 -9.73
C ILE A 55 7.99 -6.44 -8.66
N ALA A 56 9.01 -6.18 -7.86
CA ALA A 56 9.37 -6.98 -6.69
C ALA A 56 8.84 -6.35 -5.39
N MET A 57 8.01 -7.07 -4.65
CA MET A 57 7.37 -6.60 -3.41
C MET A 57 8.00 -7.27 -2.19
N GLY A 58 8.56 -6.45 -1.30
CA GLY A 58 8.98 -6.89 0.04
C GLY A 58 7.80 -6.96 1.01
N PHE A 59 7.63 -8.10 1.68
CA PHE A 59 6.56 -8.36 2.63
C PHE A 59 7.14 -8.73 4.01
N ALA A 60 7.43 -7.68 4.77
CA ALA A 60 8.07 -7.76 6.07
C ALA A 60 7.05 -7.96 7.20
N GLY A 61 7.47 -8.59 8.31
CA GLY A 61 6.63 -8.80 9.48
C GLY A 61 5.67 -9.98 9.36
N SER A 62 4.74 -10.05 10.31
CA SER A 62 3.67 -11.06 10.44
C SER A 62 2.36 -10.44 9.94
N MET A 63 2.32 -10.15 8.64
CA MET A 63 1.22 -9.40 8.04
C MET A 63 0.04 -10.32 7.69
N SER A 64 0.30 -11.61 7.54
CA SER A 64 -0.69 -12.67 7.43
C SER A 64 -1.59 -12.75 8.66
N THR A 65 -1.00 -12.74 9.87
CA THR A 65 -1.80 -12.66 11.12
C THR A 65 -2.55 -11.33 11.27
N ALA A 66 -2.03 -10.26 10.65
CA ALA A 66 -2.70 -8.97 10.55
C ALA A 66 -3.81 -8.92 9.47
N GLY A 67 -4.13 -10.06 8.84
CA GLY A 67 -5.20 -10.20 7.86
C GLY A 67 -4.92 -9.55 6.50
N GLN A 68 -3.66 -9.20 6.19
CA GLN A 68 -3.30 -8.52 4.94
C GLN A 68 -3.05 -9.50 3.78
N TRP A 69 -2.98 -10.80 4.04
CA TRP A 69 -2.68 -11.82 3.02
C TRP A 69 -3.68 -11.80 1.85
N THR A 70 -4.95 -11.47 2.11
CA THR A 70 -5.99 -11.37 1.07
C THR A 70 -5.69 -10.29 0.03
N ILE A 71 -5.12 -9.16 0.45
CA ILE A 71 -4.69 -8.09 -0.46
C ILE A 71 -3.50 -8.57 -1.29
N ILE A 72 -2.53 -9.26 -0.67
CA ILE A 72 -1.36 -9.79 -1.37
C ILE A 72 -1.78 -10.80 -2.44
N ASN A 73 -2.71 -11.70 -2.11
CA ASN A 73 -3.26 -12.64 -3.09
C ASN A 73 -3.91 -11.91 -4.26
N TRP A 74 -4.75 -10.91 -3.99
CA TRP A 74 -5.39 -10.13 -5.05
C TRP A 74 -4.36 -9.43 -5.96
N LEU A 75 -3.28 -8.88 -5.38
CA LEU A 75 -2.20 -8.26 -6.16
C LEU A 75 -1.47 -9.28 -7.06
N ILE A 76 -1.22 -10.49 -6.57
CA ILE A 76 -0.60 -11.57 -7.34
C ILE A 76 -1.52 -12.01 -8.48
N GLU A 77 -2.79 -12.32 -8.17
CA GLU A 77 -3.78 -12.81 -9.12
C GLU A 77 -4.02 -11.84 -10.29
N ASN A 78 -3.98 -10.54 -10.00
CA ASN A 78 -4.19 -9.50 -11.00
C ASN A 78 -2.88 -8.98 -11.63
N ARG A 79 -1.74 -9.64 -11.35
CA ARG A 79 -0.42 -9.28 -11.88
C ARG A 79 0.02 -7.84 -11.57
N PHE A 80 -0.34 -7.34 -10.38
CA PHE A 80 0.17 -6.07 -9.87
C PHE A 80 1.56 -6.21 -9.22
N ILE A 81 2.01 -7.43 -8.97
CA ILE A 81 3.39 -7.76 -8.58
C ILE A 81 3.87 -8.98 -9.36
N ASP A 82 5.18 -9.07 -9.61
CA ASP A 82 5.81 -10.21 -10.30
C ASP A 82 6.58 -11.13 -9.34
N VAL A 83 7.16 -10.56 -8.28
CA VAL A 83 7.95 -11.30 -7.30
C VAL A 83 7.54 -10.87 -5.88
N LEU A 84 7.15 -11.84 -5.05
CA LEU A 84 6.93 -11.62 -3.62
C LEU A 84 8.15 -12.08 -2.82
N ILE A 85 8.73 -11.17 -2.04
CA ILE A 85 9.86 -11.44 -1.14
C ILE A 85 9.32 -11.35 0.29
N SER A 86 9.02 -12.50 0.89
CA SER A 86 8.36 -12.59 2.19
C SER A 86 9.29 -13.10 3.29
N THR A 87 9.01 -12.72 4.54
CA THR A 87 9.56 -13.45 5.68
C THR A 87 8.95 -14.86 5.77
N GLY A 88 9.65 -15.81 6.41
CA GLY A 88 9.10 -17.16 6.61
C GLY A 88 7.82 -17.18 7.46
N ALA A 89 7.60 -16.16 8.31
CA ALA A 89 6.43 -16.05 9.18
C ALA A 89 5.13 -16.01 8.37
N ASN A 90 5.03 -15.10 7.39
CA ASN A 90 3.83 -14.96 6.57
C ASN A 90 3.45 -16.29 5.87
N VAL A 91 4.43 -17.04 5.36
CA VAL A 91 4.17 -18.34 4.69
C VAL A 91 3.57 -19.35 5.67
N SER A 92 4.17 -19.49 6.86
CA SER A 92 3.64 -20.40 7.88
C SER A 92 2.27 -19.96 8.41
N GLU A 93 2.04 -18.65 8.54
CA GLU A 93 0.82 -18.07 9.08
C GLU A 93 -0.35 -18.18 8.10
N ASP A 94 -0.09 -17.97 6.79
CA ASP A 94 -1.08 -18.19 5.74
C ASP A 94 -1.54 -19.66 5.71
N ILE A 95 -0.62 -20.61 5.92
CA ILE A 95 -0.96 -22.04 6.01
C ILE A 95 -1.85 -22.31 7.23
N VAL A 96 -1.53 -21.74 8.38
CA VAL A 96 -2.33 -21.89 9.62
C VAL A 96 -3.73 -21.31 9.43
N ASP A 97 -3.85 -20.13 8.80
CA ASP A 97 -5.15 -19.52 8.47
C ASP A 97 -5.94 -20.42 7.49
N ALA A 98 -5.28 -20.93 6.44
CA ALA A 98 -5.87 -21.82 5.45
C ALA A 98 -6.30 -23.19 6.01
N MET A 99 -5.69 -23.65 7.10
CA MET A 99 -6.13 -24.83 7.86
C MET A 99 -7.40 -24.58 8.69
N GLY A 100 -7.89 -23.33 8.74
CA GLY A 100 -9.11 -22.95 9.45
C GLY A 100 -8.91 -22.56 10.90
N PHE A 101 -7.67 -22.37 11.36
CA PHE A 101 -7.42 -21.94 12.75
C PHE A 101 -7.68 -20.44 12.97
N GLY A 102 -7.36 -19.61 11.99
CA GLY A 102 -7.62 -18.17 12.04
C GLY A 102 -6.76 -17.38 13.03
N TYR A 103 -6.93 -16.06 13.00
CA TYR A 103 -6.34 -15.11 13.95
C TYR A 103 -7.41 -14.18 14.54
N TRP A 104 -7.20 -13.73 15.78
CA TRP A 104 -8.18 -12.96 16.55
C TRP A 104 -7.61 -11.62 16.98
N GLN A 105 -8.44 -10.57 16.94
CA GLN A 105 -8.09 -9.28 17.52
C GLN A 105 -8.29 -9.34 19.03
N GLY A 106 -7.19 -9.19 19.78
CA GLY A 106 -7.24 -9.04 21.24
C GLY A 106 -7.43 -7.58 21.66
N SER A 107 -7.92 -7.38 22.87
CA SER A 107 -7.94 -6.08 23.54
C SER A 107 -7.32 -6.22 24.92
N HIS A 108 -6.66 -5.17 25.40
CA HIS A 108 -6.13 -5.07 26.76
C HIS A 108 -7.14 -4.46 27.74
N MET A 109 -8.37 -4.17 27.27
CA MET A 109 -9.49 -3.72 28.09
C MET A 109 -10.12 -4.88 28.84
#